data_AF-A0AAU9JUD2-F1
#
_entry.id   AF-A0AAU9JUD2-F1
#
_cell.length_a   1.000
_cell.length_b   1.000
_cell.length_c   1.000
_cell.angle_alpha   90.00
_cell.angle_beta   90.00
_cell.angle_gamma   90.00
#
_symmetry.space_group_name_H-M   'P 1'
#
loop_
_entity.id
_entity.type
_entity.pdbx_description
1 polymer ?
#
loop_
_entity_poly.entity_id
_entity_poly.type
_entity_poly.pdbx_seq_one_letter_code
_entity_poly.pdbx_strand_id
1 'polypeptide(L)'
;MCDIAVGAATGKCVEYLSVKAGQTISACTILAGATFGQTLLCESTLCAKLDEVFKCLDSVKSDNGVPIKCENPNEYDDGCNSKKDSISGTKLANLCLCGNNKAGEAYCDLFPDDSHFQSYLKYTKKWFSSSGINKCNTRGRLDDLCQKAWWDKSNIEAWTYYNLLANNYPAVYNAEECVLENVAAAYKAAKDAYDSSAAIFTLSAFICLILS
;
A
#
# COMPACT_ATOMS: atom_id res chain seq x y z
N MET A 1 -4.72 11.90 -13.84
CA MET A 1 -6.17 11.55 -13.74
C MET A 1 -6.65 11.82 -12.31
N CYS A 2 -7.89 12.24 -12.06
CA CYS A 2 -8.28 12.83 -10.76
C CYS A 2 -9.47 12.19 -10.02
N ASP A 3 -9.53 12.44 -8.72
CA ASP A 3 -10.65 12.11 -7.84
C ASP A 3 -11.66 13.27 -7.76
N ILE A 4 -12.92 12.99 -8.10
CA ILE A 4 -14.05 13.94 -8.04
C ILE A 4 -14.85 13.77 -6.74
N ALA A 5 -14.81 12.58 -6.12
CA ALA A 5 -15.58 12.25 -4.92
C ALA A 5 -15.04 12.97 -3.68
N VAL A 6 -13.73 13.22 -3.64
CA VAL A 6 -13.13 13.99 -2.54
C VAL A 6 -13.27 15.50 -2.78
N GLY A 7 -13.33 15.97 -4.03
CA GLY A 7 -13.53 17.39 -4.40
C GLY A 7 -14.99 17.85 -4.47
N ALA A 8 -15.97 17.01 -4.09
CA ALA A 8 -17.39 17.21 -4.38
C ALA A 8 -17.98 18.54 -3.88
N ALA A 9 -17.41 19.13 -2.82
CA ALA A 9 -17.83 20.44 -2.31
C ALA A 9 -17.34 21.63 -3.16
N THR A 10 -16.36 21.45 -4.05
CA THR A 10 -15.74 22.54 -4.84
C THR A 10 -15.70 22.28 -6.35
N GLY A 11 -16.01 21.07 -6.81
CA GLY A 11 -15.96 20.70 -8.23
C GLY A 11 -14.53 20.60 -8.81
N LYS A 12 -13.50 20.64 -7.97
CA LYS A 12 -12.10 20.55 -8.40
C LYS A 12 -11.62 19.09 -8.44
N CYS A 13 -11.21 18.70 -9.63
CA CYS A 13 -10.55 17.46 -9.97
C CYS A 13 -9.09 17.51 -9.50
N VAL A 14 -8.72 16.74 -8.47
CA VAL A 14 -7.34 16.64 -7.94
C VAL A 14 -6.71 15.33 -8.37
N GLU A 15 -5.52 15.39 -8.95
CA GLU A 15 -4.80 14.19 -9.40
C GLU A 15 -4.47 13.24 -8.25
N TYR A 16 -4.58 11.93 -8.50
CA TYR A 16 -4.23 10.93 -7.51
C TYR A 16 -2.75 11.02 -7.11
N LEU A 17 -2.47 10.84 -5.82
CA LEU A 17 -1.14 10.79 -5.23
C LEU A 17 -0.25 11.98 -5.64
N SER A 18 -0.83 13.18 -5.68
CA SER A 18 -0.17 14.40 -6.17
C SER A 18 -0.10 15.53 -5.14
N VAL A 19 -0.90 15.44 -4.06
CA VAL A 19 -0.95 16.47 -3.02
C VAL A 19 0.21 16.24 -2.06
N LYS A 20 1.01 17.29 -1.85
CA LYS A 20 2.22 17.23 -1.01
C LYS A 20 1.87 17.30 0.47
N ALA A 21 2.77 16.81 1.31
CA ALA A 21 2.69 16.92 2.76
C ALA A 21 2.44 18.37 3.20
N GLY A 22 1.62 18.54 4.24
CA GLY A 22 1.19 19.84 4.78
C GLY A 22 0.07 20.54 4.01
N GLN A 23 -0.23 20.13 2.78
CA GLN A 23 -1.32 20.74 2.00
C GLN A 23 -2.70 20.26 2.45
N THR A 24 -3.68 21.16 2.40
CA THR A 24 -5.06 20.87 2.78
C THR A 24 -5.76 20.03 1.71
N ILE A 25 -6.54 19.05 2.18
CA ILE A 25 -7.44 18.22 1.37
C ILE A 25 -8.86 18.29 1.92
N SER A 26 -9.83 17.87 1.13
CA SER A 26 -11.25 17.96 1.48
C SER A 26 -11.80 16.74 2.21
N ALA A 27 -11.15 15.58 2.11
CA ALA A 27 -11.51 14.40 2.88
C ALA A 27 -10.31 13.52 3.20
N CYS A 28 -10.40 12.86 4.35
CA CYS A 28 -9.46 11.87 4.83
C CYS A 28 -10.27 10.72 5.45
N THR A 29 -9.98 9.47 5.07
CA THR A 29 -10.64 8.31 5.67
C THR A 29 -9.91 7.92 6.94
N ILE A 30 -10.40 8.42 8.08
CA ILE A 30 -9.86 8.13 9.42
C ILE A 30 -10.71 7.03 10.06
N LEU A 31 -10.08 5.92 10.46
CA LEU A 31 -10.75 4.85 11.19
C LEU A 31 -10.97 5.26 12.65
N ALA A 32 -12.02 4.73 13.29
CA ALA A 32 -12.30 5.02 14.70
C ALA A 32 -11.10 4.66 15.59
N GLY A 33 -10.64 5.60 16.40
CA GLY A 33 -9.48 5.42 17.28
C GLY A 33 -8.11 5.66 16.64
N ALA A 34 -8.04 5.88 15.31
CA ALA A 34 -6.80 6.24 14.64
C ALA A 34 -6.55 7.77 14.70
N THR A 35 -5.29 8.16 14.82
CA THR A 35 -4.87 9.58 14.78
C THR A 35 -4.60 10.10 13.37
N PHE A 36 -4.56 9.18 12.39
CA PHE A 36 -4.39 9.45 10.97
C PHE A 36 -5.32 8.55 10.16
N GLY A 37 -5.42 8.86 8.88
CA GLY A 37 -6.21 8.12 7.91
C GLY A 37 -5.47 7.97 6.60
N GLN A 38 -6.17 7.38 5.63
CA GLN A 38 -5.65 7.19 4.30
C GLN A 38 -6.48 7.93 3.25
N THR A 39 -5.81 8.34 2.17
CA THR A 39 -6.42 8.98 1.01
C THR A 39 -5.55 8.78 -0.22
N LEU A 40 -6.18 8.67 -1.39
CA LEU A 40 -5.48 8.59 -2.67
C LEU A 40 -5.13 9.96 -3.24
N LEU A 41 -5.32 11.05 -2.49
CA LEU A 41 -4.89 12.38 -2.90
C LEU A 41 -3.43 12.66 -2.55
N CYS A 42 -3.02 12.27 -1.35
CA CYS A 42 -1.69 12.56 -0.81
C CYS A 42 -0.62 11.67 -1.44
N GLU A 43 0.56 12.22 -1.73
CA GLU A 43 1.70 11.45 -2.28
C GLU A 43 2.14 10.29 -1.38
N SER A 44 1.98 10.45 -0.06
CA SER A 44 2.27 9.48 1.01
C SER A 44 1.10 8.54 1.31
N THR A 45 -0.08 8.81 0.74
CA THR A 45 -1.39 8.27 1.13
C THR A 45 -1.88 8.61 2.53
N LEU A 46 -1.10 9.29 3.36
CA LEU A 46 -1.45 9.60 4.74
C LEU A 46 -2.09 10.98 4.86
N CYS A 47 -3.08 11.07 5.73
CA CYS A 47 -3.74 12.32 6.07
C CYS A 47 -4.17 12.34 7.53
N ALA A 48 -4.36 13.52 8.09
CA ALA A 48 -4.96 13.69 9.41
C ALA A 48 -5.75 14.99 9.50
N LYS A 49 -6.63 15.08 10.51
CA LYS A 49 -7.31 16.33 10.84
C LYS A 49 -6.40 17.15 11.77
N LEU A 50 -5.89 18.27 11.26
CA LEU A 50 -5.02 19.21 11.98
C LEU A 50 -5.69 20.60 11.94
N ASP A 51 -5.93 21.22 13.10
CA ASP A 51 -6.55 22.55 13.19
C ASP A 51 -7.88 22.66 12.42
N GLU A 52 -8.80 21.72 12.64
CA GLU A 52 -10.11 21.62 11.97
C GLU A 52 -10.10 21.34 10.45
N VAL A 53 -8.93 21.22 9.81
CA VAL A 53 -8.82 20.89 8.38
C VAL A 53 -8.09 19.57 8.16
N PHE A 54 -8.41 18.85 7.08
CA PHE A 54 -7.61 17.69 6.70
C PHE A 54 -6.37 18.12 5.95
N LYS A 55 -5.21 17.58 6.34
CA LYS A 55 -3.93 17.81 5.65
C LYS A 55 -3.28 16.48 5.29
N CYS A 56 -2.52 16.49 4.20
CA CYS A 56 -1.60 15.40 3.90
C CYS A 56 -0.45 15.36 4.91
N LEU A 57 -0.09 14.17 5.36
CA LEU A 57 1.09 13.95 6.20
C LEU A 57 2.29 13.57 5.34
N ASP A 58 3.50 13.63 5.92
CA ASP A 58 4.67 13.06 5.27
C ASP A 58 4.55 11.54 5.17
N SER A 59 5.33 10.98 4.25
CA SER A 59 5.60 9.55 4.28
C SER A 59 6.42 9.24 5.54
N VAL A 60 6.02 8.20 6.27
CA VAL A 60 6.73 7.75 7.47
C VAL A 60 7.07 6.28 7.34
N LYS A 61 8.10 5.86 8.09
CA LYS A 61 8.54 4.46 8.21
C LYS A 61 8.42 3.99 9.64
N SER A 62 8.41 2.68 9.82
CA SER A 62 8.49 2.03 11.13
C SER A 62 9.70 2.51 11.94
N ASP A 63 9.52 2.81 13.23
CA ASP A 63 10.58 3.34 14.11
C ASP A 63 11.72 2.33 14.30
N ASN A 64 11.34 1.04 14.37
CA ASN A 64 12.22 -0.09 14.67
C ASN A 64 12.55 -0.97 13.44
N GLY A 65 12.25 -0.51 12.23
CA GLY A 65 12.35 -1.32 11.01
C GLY A 65 11.24 -2.36 10.90
N VAL A 66 11.24 -3.20 9.87
CA VAL A 66 10.25 -4.27 9.66
C VAL A 66 10.95 -5.61 9.43
N PRO A 67 10.41 -6.76 9.89
CA PRO A 67 9.15 -6.91 10.65
C PRO A 67 9.26 -6.40 12.09
N ILE A 68 8.13 -5.98 12.68
CA ILE A 68 8.02 -5.69 14.11
C ILE A 68 7.06 -6.71 14.72
N LYS A 69 7.58 -7.56 15.60
CA LYS A 69 6.75 -8.44 16.44
C LYS A 69 6.13 -7.61 17.56
N CYS A 70 4.87 -7.88 17.88
CA CYS A 70 4.11 -7.19 18.92
C CYS A 70 3.36 -8.20 19.79
N GLU A 71 2.94 -7.78 20.99
CA GLU A 71 2.44 -8.70 22.02
C GLU A 71 0.91 -8.66 22.15
N ASN A 72 0.29 -7.51 21.89
CA ASN A 72 -1.15 -7.30 22.09
C ASN A 72 -1.88 -7.19 20.74
N PRO A 73 -2.35 -8.31 20.16
CA PRO A 73 -3.03 -8.28 18.87
C PRO A 73 -4.37 -7.55 18.95
N ASN A 74 -4.69 -6.84 17.87
CA ASN A 74 -5.83 -5.95 17.69
C ASN A 74 -5.79 -4.68 18.53
N GLU A 75 -4.64 -4.36 19.13
CA GLU A 75 -4.40 -3.10 19.84
C GLU A 75 -3.35 -2.26 19.12
N TYR A 76 -3.38 -0.95 19.39
CA TYR A 76 -2.28 -0.06 19.07
C TYR A 76 -1.19 -0.31 20.10
N ASP A 77 -0.17 -1.07 19.70
CA ASP A 77 0.97 -1.42 20.56
C ASP A 77 2.04 -0.31 20.46
N ASP A 78 2.68 0.05 21.58
CA ASP A 78 3.78 1.02 21.61
C ASP A 78 4.97 0.59 20.72
N GLY A 79 5.07 -0.70 20.40
CA GLY A 79 6.02 -1.23 19.42
C GLY A 79 5.69 -0.88 17.97
N CYS A 80 4.42 -0.66 17.63
CA CYS A 80 3.92 -0.43 16.28
C CYS A 80 3.89 1.05 15.88
N ASN A 81 4.92 1.80 16.28
CA ASN A 81 5.03 3.22 16.01
C ASN A 81 5.93 3.51 14.80
N SER A 82 5.59 4.58 14.08
CA SER A 82 6.44 5.17 13.05
C SER A 82 7.49 6.11 13.64
N LYS A 83 8.46 6.50 12.81
CA LYS A 83 9.21 7.74 13.01
C LYS A 83 8.23 8.92 13.04
N LYS A 84 8.59 9.97 13.78
CA LYS A 84 7.78 11.18 13.92
C LYS A 84 7.52 11.82 12.55
N ASP A 85 6.24 12.04 12.25
CA ASP A 85 5.79 12.79 11.08
C ASP A 85 6.19 14.25 11.23
N SER A 86 6.67 14.87 10.15
CA SER A 86 7.19 16.24 10.21
C SER A 86 6.08 17.31 10.23
N ILE A 87 4.87 16.95 9.77
CA ILE A 87 3.74 17.87 9.64
C ILE A 87 2.94 17.95 10.94
N SER A 88 2.57 16.81 11.52
CA SER A 88 1.85 16.73 12.80
C SER A 88 2.78 16.85 14.00
N GLY A 89 4.06 16.52 13.82
CA GLY A 89 5.02 16.43 14.91
C GLY A 89 4.76 15.25 15.87
N THR A 90 3.98 14.26 15.46
CA THR A 90 3.65 13.08 16.27
C THR A 90 4.13 11.79 15.61
N LYS A 91 4.30 10.73 16.40
CA LYS A 91 4.41 9.38 15.85
C LYS A 91 3.00 8.89 15.46
N LEU A 92 2.91 8.18 14.35
CA LEU A 92 1.72 7.46 13.94
C LEU A 92 1.82 6.02 14.47
N ALA A 93 0.71 5.48 14.97
CA ALA A 93 0.63 4.13 15.51
C ALA A 93 -0.19 3.23 14.57
N ASN A 94 0.36 2.08 14.20
CA ASN A 94 -0.33 1.03 13.46
C ASN A 94 -0.88 -0.03 14.41
N LEU A 95 -1.79 -0.85 13.89
CA LEU A 95 -2.32 -2.00 14.62
C LEU A 95 -1.29 -3.13 14.68
N CYS A 96 -1.21 -3.76 15.84
CA CYS A 96 -0.64 -5.09 15.98
C CYS A 96 -1.69 -6.12 15.53
N LEU A 97 -1.39 -7.01 14.59
CA LEU A 97 -2.34 -8.02 14.10
C LEU A 97 -1.75 -9.43 14.17
N CYS A 98 -2.60 -10.42 14.45
CA CYS A 98 -2.18 -11.82 14.46
C CYS A 98 -1.68 -12.25 13.08
N GLY A 99 -0.53 -12.91 13.03
CA GLY A 99 -0.06 -13.57 11.83
C GLY A 99 -0.55 -15.01 11.72
N ASN A 100 -0.60 -15.51 10.49
CA ASN A 100 -0.91 -16.92 10.20
C ASN A 100 0.35 -17.80 10.19
N ASN A 101 1.41 -17.36 10.88
CA ASN A 101 2.64 -18.13 11.04
C ASN A 101 2.45 -19.24 12.06
N LYS A 102 3.30 -20.27 11.99
CA LYS A 102 3.24 -21.46 12.85
C LYS A 102 3.32 -21.16 14.34
N ALA A 103 4.02 -20.08 14.71
CA ALA A 103 4.22 -19.69 16.09
C ALA A 103 3.05 -18.82 16.65
N GLY A 104 2.07 -18.48 15.80
CA GLY A 104 0.96 -17.60 16.19
C GLY A 104 1.40 -16.18 16.57
N GLU A 105 2.57 -15.75 16.07
CA GLU A 105 3.13 -14.44 16.41
C GLU A 105 2.35 -13.33 15.73
N ALA A 106 2.15 -12.23 16.46
CA ALA A 106 1.55 -11.01 15.93
C ALA A 106 2.64 -10.06 15.43
N TYR A 107 2.30 -9.31 14.38
CA TYR A 107 3.20 -8.35 13.74
C TYR A 107 2.47 -7.03 13.48
N CYS A 108 3.22 -5.93 13.49
CA CYS A 108 2.69 -4.61 13.14
C CYS A 108 2.43 -4.51 11.64
N ASP A 109 1.41 -3.74 11.28
CA ASP A 109 1.17 -3.35 9.88
C ASP A 109 2.24 -2.35 9.38
N LEU A 110 2.34 -2.19 8.05
CA LEU A 110 3.37 -1.38 7.42
C LEU A 110 3.00 0.10 7.32
N PHE A 111 4.02 0.96 7.39
CA PHE A 111 3.91 2.38 7.04
C PHE A 111 4.35 2.64 5.59
N PRO A 112 3.96 3.78 4.99
CA PRO A 112 4.25 4.07 3.59
C PRO A 112 5.71 4.03 3.12
N ASP A 113 6.67 4.38 3.99
CA ASP A 113 8.10 4.28 3.69
C ASP A 113 8.73 2.93 4.05
N ASP A 114 7.96 1.96 4.55
CA ASP A 114 8.46 0.61 4.69
C ASP A 114 8.57 -0.06 3.30
N SER A 115 9.62 -0.83 3.08
CA SER A 115 10.07 -1.25 1.74
C SER A 115 8.99 -1.95 0.87
N HIS A 116 8.18 -2.82 1.48
CA HIS A 116 7.10 -3.51 0.78
C HIS A 116 5.94 -2.56 0.43
N PHE A 117 5.63 -1.61 1.32
CA PHE A 117 4.60 -0.60 1.06
C PHE A 117 5.07 0.40 0.00
N GLN A 118 6.35 0.79 0.00
CA GLN A 118 6.93 1.61 -1.07
C GLN A 118 6.82 0.94 -2.44
N SER A 119 7.00 -0.38 -2.49
CA SER A 119 6.82 -1.15 -3.72
C SER A 119 5.36 -1.11 -4.19
N TYR A 120 4.41 -1.27 -3.27
CA TYR A 120 2.98 -1.07 -3.55
C TYR A 120 2.71 0.35 -4.10
N LEU A 121 3.15 1.40 -3.41
CA LEU A 121 2.95 2.78 -3.86
C LEU A 121 3.59 3.07 -5.21
N LYS A 122 4.76 2.50 -5.50
CA LYS A 122 5.43 2.63 -6.79
C LYS A 122 4.54 2.11 -7.92
N TYR A 123 3.98 0.90 -7.80
CA TYR A 123 3.11 0.35 -8.83
C TYR A 123 1.77 1.09 -8.89
N THR A 124 1.22 1.51 -7.75
CA THR A 124 -0.01 2.30 -7.72
C THR A 124 0.16 3.63 -8.44
N LYS A 125 1.26 4.36 -8.21
CA LYS A 125 1.62 5.58 -8.95
C LYS A 125 1.78 5.28 -10.45
N LYS A 126 2.48 4.20 -10.79
CA LYS A 126 2.66 3.77 -12.19
C LYS A 126 1.32 3.52 -12.90
N TRP A 127 0.34 2.92 -12.23
CA TRP A 127 -1.00 2.74 -12.77
C TRP A 127 -1.72 4.08 -12.97
N PHE A 128 -1.70 4.96 -11.96
CA PHE A 128 -2.35 6.28 -12.03
C PHE A 128 -1.76 7.20 -13.11
N SER A 129 -0.48 7.04 -13.43
CA SER A 129 0.20 7.74 -14.53
C SER A 129 0.09 7.03 -15.90
N SER A 130 -0.50 5.84 -15.96
CA SER A 130 -0.64 5.11 -17.22
C SER A 130 -1.73 5.71 -18.12
N SER A 131 -1.63 5.50 -19.43
CA SER A 131 -2.73 5.84 -20.34
C SER A 131 -3.94 4.91 -20.20
N GLY A 132 -3.74 3.71 -19.65
CA GLY A 132 -4.77 2.69 -19.44
C GLY A 132 -5.87 3.14 -18.48
N ILE A 133 -5.52 3.93 -17.45
CA ILE A 133 -6.49 4.41 -16.47
C ILE A 133 -7.60 5.28 -17.09
N ASN A 134 -7.33 5.95 -18.21
CA ASN A 134 -8.31 6.77 -18.92
C ASN A 134 -9.39 5.94 -19.63
N LYS A 135 -9.19 4.62 -19.71
CA LYS A 135 -10.15 3.66 -20.26
C LYS A 135 -11.04 3.05 -19.17
N CYS A 136 -10.79 3.38 -17.91
CA CYS A 136 -11.55 2.92 -16.75
C CYS A 136 -12.58 3.96 -16.30
N ASN A 137 -13.78 3.50 -15.96
CA ASN A 137 -14.74 4.31 -15.23
C ASN A 137 -14.14 4.79 -13.90
N THR A 138 -14.42 6.03 -13.50
CA THR A 138 -13.87 6.65 -12.28
C THR A 138 -14.00 5.75 -11.04
N ARG A 139 -15.14 5.08 -10.88
CA ARG A 139 -15.41 4.15 -9.77
C ARG A 139 -14.61 2.85 -9.84
N GLY A 140 -14.27 2.39 -11.04
CA GLY A 140 -13.60 1.10 -11.27
C GLY A 140 -12.13 1.22 -11.65
N ARG A 141 -11.48 2.37 -11.39
CA ARG A 141 -10.05 2.56 -11.71
C ARG A 141 -9.14 1.66 -10.88
N LEU A 142 -9.56 1.27 -9.69
CA LEU A 142 -8.84 0.31 -8.86
C LEU A 142 -9.41 -1.11 -8.94
N ASP A 143 -10.42 -1.33 -9.78
CA ASP A 143 -10.95 -2.67 -10.01
C ASP A 143 -9.93 -3.49 -10.81
N ASP A 144 -9.66 -4.69 -10.32
CA ASP A 144 -8.75 -5.66 -10.92
C ASP A 144 -9.09 -5.94 -12.40
N LEU A 145 -10.39 -6.04 -12.73
CA LEU A 145 -10.84 -6.25 -14.11
C LEU A 145 -10.41 -5.10 -15.05
N CYS A 146 -10.47 -3.85 -14.57
CA CYS A 146 -10.12 -2.72 -15.41
C CYS A 146 -8.61 -2.61 -15.62
N GLN A 147 -7.84 -2.84 -14.56
CA GLN A 147 -6.39 -2.89 -14.66
C GLN A 147 -5.95 -4.01 -15.62
N LYS A 148 -6.53 -5.21 -15.50
CA LYS A 148 -6.26 -6.35 -16.39
C LYS A 148 -6.58 -6.10 -17.85
N ALA A 149 -7.62 -5.31 -18.15
CA ALA A 149 -7.97 -4.98 -19.52
C ALA A 149 -6.99 -3.99 -20.17
N TRP A 150 -6.35 -3.12 -19.39
CA TRP A 150 -5.70 -1.91 -19.92
C TRP A 150 -4.27 -1.67 -19.44
N TRP A 151 -3.70 -2.57 -18.65
CA TRP A 151 -2.32 -2.48 -18.19
C TRP A 151 -1.52 -3.71 -18.58
N ASP A 152 -0.19 -3.56 -18.57
CA ASP A 152 0.71 -4.67 -18.88
C ASP A 152 0.66 -5.74 -17.78
N LYS A 153 0.68 -7.01 -18.20
CA LYS A 153 0.53 -8.17 -17.32
C LYS A 153 1.55 -8.17 -16.19
N SER A 154 2.82 -7.88 -16.48
CA SER A 154 3.88 -7.88 -15.47
C SER A 154 3.66 -6.80 -14.41
N ASN A 155 3.13 -5.64 -14.81
CA ASN A 155 2.81 -4.56 -13.86
C ASN A 155 1.62 -4.91 -12.98
N ILE A 156 0.61 -5.60 -13.54
CA ILE A 156 -0.56 -6.05 -12.77
C ILE A 156 -0.12 -7.09 -11.75
N GLU A 157 0.64 -8.10 -12.15
CA GLU A 157 1.13 -9.15 -11.24
C GLU A 157 1.92 -8.55 -10.09
N ALA A 158 2.84 -7.61 -10.39
CA ALA A 158 3.60 -6.90 -9.36
C ALA A 158 2.71 -6.02 -8.47
N TRP A 159 1.77 -5.27 -9.05
CA TRP A 159 0.85 -4.43 -8.28
C TRP A 159 -0.02 -5.28 -7.35
N THR A 160 -0.63 -6.36 -7.86
CA THR A 160 -1.48 -7.27 -7.08
C THR A 160 -0.69 -7.92 -5.95
N TYR A 161 0.52 -8.41 -6.23
CA TYR A 161 1.39 -8.99 -5.21
C TYR A 161 1.71 -7.99 -4.09
N TYR A 162 2.25 -6.81 -4.43
CA TYR A 162 2.62 -5.82 -3.42
C TYR A 162 1.41 -5.20 -2.71
N ASN A 163 0.27 -5.05 -3.40
CA ASN A 163 -0.97 -4.60 -2.76
C ASN A 163 -1.45 -5.60 -1.70
N LEU A 164 -1.49 -6.90 -2.03
CA LEU A 164 -1.91 -7.92 -1.07
C LEU A 164 -0.88 -8.09 0.05
N LEU A 165 0.41 -8.03 -0.25
CA LEU A 165 1.47 -8.07 0.76
C LEU A 165 1.36 -6.89 1.73
N ALA A 166 1.25 -5.66 1.21
CA ALA A 166 1.28 -4.46 2.04
C ALA A 166 0.04 -4.33 2.93
N ASN A 167 -1.14 -4.67 2.42
CA ASN A 167 -2.40 -4.55 3.16
C ASN A 167 -2.74 -5.77 4.03
N ASN A 168 -1.94 -6.85 3.96
CA ASN A 168 -2.14 -8.05 4.78
C ASN A 168 -0.83 -8.52 5.41
N TYR A 169 0.14 -7.61 5.60
CA TYR A 169 1.51 -7.97 5.93
C TYR A 169 1.61 -8.89 7.17
N PRO A 170 0.95 -8.59 8.31
CA PRO A 170 1.02 -9.48 9.46
C PRO A 170 0.49 -10.88 9.18
N ALA A 171 -0.59 -10.99 8.39
CA ALA A 171 -1.25 -12.25 8.08
C ALA A 171 -0.44 -13.14 7.14
N VAL A 172 0.41 -12.57 6.28
CA VAL A 172 1.17 -13.31 5.26
C VAL A 172 2.66 -13.42 5.59
N TYR A 173 3.18 -12.58 6.48
CA TYR A 173 4.58 -12.62 6.88
C TYR A 173 4.88 -13.93 7.61
N ASN A 174 5.88 -14.66 7.08
CA ASN A 174 6.34 -15.94 7.62
C ASN A 174 5.24 -17.02 7.78
N ALA A 175 4.14 -16.90 7.06
CA ALA A 175 3.11 -17.94 7.00
C ALA A 175 3.60 -19.12 6.15
N GLU A 176 3.33 -20.35 6.61
CA GLU A 176 3.69 -21.56 5.89
C GLU A 176 2.89 -21.66 4.58
N GLU A 177 3.47 -22.29 3.55
CA GLU A 177 2.86 -22.37 2.21
C GLU A 177 1.46 -22.98 2.24
N CYS A 178 1.27 -24.08 2.97
CA CYS A 178 -0.03 -24.72 3.12
C CYS A 178 -1.07 -23.81 3.80
N VAL A 179 -0.65 -22.90 4.68
CA VAL A 179 -1.54 -21.93 5.32
C VAL A 179 -1.92 -20.84 4.33
N LEU A 180 -0.96 -20.34 3.55
CA LEU A 180 -1.22 -19.37 2.50
C LEU A 180 -2.18 -19.89 1.44
N GLU A 181 -2.08 -21.16 1.05
CA GLU A 181 -2.99 -21.80 0.08
C GLU A 181 -4.44 -21.81 0.53
N ASN A 182 -4.69 -21.91 1.84
CA ASN A 182 -6.05 -22.07 2.39
C ASN A 182 -6.62 -20.78 2.99
N VAL A 183 -5.79 -19.98 3.65
CA VAL A 183 -6.22 -18.80 4.43
C VAL A 183 -5.93 -17.49 3.68
N ALA A 184 -4.94 -17.47 2.80
CA ALA A 184 -4.52 -16.29 2.05
C ALA A 184 -4.34 -16.60 0.54
N ALA A 185 -5.25 -17.40 -0.03
CA ALA A 185 -5.11 -17.96 -1.37
C ALA A 185 -4.88 -16.90 -2.46
N ALA A 186 -5.54 -15.73 -2.34
CA ALA A 186 -5.35 -14.62 -3.26
C ALA A 186 -3.90 -14.08 -3.22
N TYR A 187 -3.31 -13.95 -2.03
CA TYR A 187 -1.91 -13.54 -1.89
C TYR A 187 -0.97 -14.61 -2.45
N LYS A 188 -1.21 -15.89 -2.16
CA LYS A 188 -0.41 -17.00 -2.70
C LYS A 188 -0.40 -16.98 -4.23
N ALA A 189 -1.58 -16.92 -4.85
CA ALA A 189 -1.70 -16.86 -6.30
C ALA A 189 -1.00 -15.64 -6.90
N ALA A 190 -1.09 -14.48 -6.25
CA ALA A 190 -0.42 -13.27 -6.69
C ALA A 190 1.12 -13.38 -6.58
N LYS A 191 1.61 -13.97 -5.47
CA LYS A 191 3.04 -14.22 -5.26
C LYS A 191 3.60 -15.18 -6.32
N ASP A 192 2.93 -16.30 -6.57
CA ASP A 192 3.38 -17.29 -7.56
C ASP A 192 3.42 -16.71 -8.97
N ALA A 193 2.41 -15.90 -9.34
CA ALA A 193 2.37 -15.21 -10.63
C ALA A 193 3.53 -14.21 -10.77
N TYR A 194 3.79 -13.41 -9.73
CA TYR A 194 4.88 -12.44 -9.70
C TYR A 194 6.26 -13.12 -9.76
N ASP A 195 6.49 -14.17 -8.97
CA ASP A 195 7.77 -14.88 -8.97
C ASP A 195 8.04 -15.55 -10.32
N SER A 196 6.99 -16.10 -10.95
CA SER A 196 7.08 -16.70 -12.28
C SER A 196 7.45 -15.66 -13.36
N SER A 197 6.85 -14.47 -13.33
CA SER A 197 7.18 -13.42 -14.29
C SER A 197 8.55 -12.80 -14.02
N ALA A 198 8.96 -12.64 -12.75
CA ALA A 198 10.29 -12.19 -12.38
C ALA A 198 11.40 -13.15 -12.87
N ALA A 199 11.17 -14.46 -12.79
CA ALA A 199 12.11 -15.48 -13.27
C ALA A 199 12.31 -15.46 -14.80
N ILE A 200 11.31 -15.03 -15.57
CA ILE A 200 11.41 -14.92 -17.04
C ILE A 200 12.33 -13.74 -17.43
N PHE A 201 12.35 -12.66 -16.65
CA PHE A 201 13.24 -11.52 -16.90
C PHE A 201 14.71 -11.83 -16.64
N THR A 202 15.03 -12.72 -15.70
CA THR A 202 16.43 -13.11 -15.43
C THR A 202 16.98 -14.06 -16.49
N LEU A 203 16.17 -14.97 -17.03
CA LEU A 203 16.61 -15.85 -18.13
C LEU A 203 16.85 -15.10 -19.44
N SER A 204 16.03 -14.11 -19.78
CA SER A 204 16.20 -13.34 -21.03
C SER A 204 17.47 -12.48 -21.02
N ALA A 205 17.87 -11.95 -19.86
CA ALA A 205 19.14 -11.23 -19.70
C ALA A 205 20.36 -12.14 -19.89
N PHE A 206 20.30 -13.40 -19.43
CA PHE A 206 21.40 -14.37 -19.61
C PHE A 206 21.55 -14.83 -21.07
N ILE A 207 20.45 -14.99 -21.81
CA ILE A 207 20.52 -15.39 -23.23
C ILE A 207 21.12 -14.28 -24.09
N CYS A 208 20.83 -13.00 -23.81
CA CYS A 208 21.46 -11.88 -24.51
C CYS A 208 22.98 -11.80 -24.26
N LEU A 209 23.44 -12.11 -23.05
CA LEU A 209 24.88 -12.07 -22.70
C LEU A 209 25.69 -13.22 -23.33
N ILE A 210 25.06 -14.34 -23.67
CA ILE A 210 25.73 -15.50 -24.31
C ILE A 210 25.78 -15.34 -25.85
N LEU A 211 24.94 -14.47 -26.41
CA LEU A 211 24.85 -14.21 -27.85
C LEU A 211 25.49 -12.86 -28.27
N SER A 212 26.24 -12.22 -27.38
CA SER A 212 26.99 -10.97 -27.62
C SER A 212 28.48 -11.23 -27.88
#